data_AF-A0A3C0IV89-F1
#
_entry.id   AF-A0A3C0IV89-F1
#
_cell.length_a   1.000
_cell.length_b   1.000
_cell.length_c   1.000
_cell.angle_alpha   90.00
_cell.angle_beta   90.00
_cell.angle_gamma   90.00
#
_symmetry.space_group_name_H-M   'P 1'
#
loop_
_entity.id
_entity.type
_entity.pdbx_description
1 polymer ?
#
loop_
_entity_poly.entity_id
_entity_poly.type
_entity_poly.pdbx_seq_one_letter_code
_entity_poly.pdbx_strand_id
1 'polypeptide(L)'
;MLGFLSKLLGGNKSEKDIKQIMPKVAKINEYFQQYQSLSNDDLRGKTAEFKARIKAHLSSVDETIEAKKASAEALPETQIQERDAIYKEVDALRKSRDEKIEEILNEILPEAFAVVKETARRLANNAELAATATELDKSLA
;
A
#
# COMPACT_ATOMS: atom_id res chain seq x y z
N MET A 1 -19.79 5.28 -41.09
CA MET A 1 -20.12 6.48 -40.31
C MET A 1 -20.52 6.22 -38.84
N LEU A 2 -20.53 4.97 -38.35
CA LEU A 2 -20.82 4.66 -36.93
C LEU A 2 -19.63 4.86 -35.96
N GLY A 3 -18.39 4.92 -36.46
CA GLY A 3 -17.19 5.15 -35.62
C GLY A 3 -16.91 6.61 -35.25
N PHE A 4 -17.65 7.56 -35.84
CA PHE A 4 -17.49 8.99 -35.55
C PHE A 4 -18.34 9.46 -34.36
N LEU A 5 -19.48 8.79 -34.10
CA LEU A 5 -20.37 9.11 -32.99
C LEU A 5 -19.90 8.51 -31.65
N SER A 6 -19.20 7.36 -31.63
CA SER A 6 -18.64 6.83 -30.36
C SER A 6 -17.45 7.63 -29.82
N LYS A 7 -16.69 8.29 -30.70
CA LYS A 7 -15.65 9.25 -30.31
C LYS A 7 -16.21 10.56 -29.74
N LEU A 8 -17.42 10.95 -30.17
CA LEU A 8 -18.04 12.21 -29.76
C LEU A 8 -18.73 12.11 -28.38
N LEU A 9 -18.99 10.90 -27.88
CA LEU A 9 -19.77 10.65 -26.66
C LEU A 9 -18.97 10.06 -25.48
N GLY A 10 -17.65 9.89 -25.58
CA GLY A 10 -16.86 9.48 -24.40
C GLY A 10 -15.58 8.68 -24.62
N GLY A 11 -15.13 8.45 -25.86
CA GLY A 11 -13.97 7.58 -26.14
C GLY A 11 -14.29 6.11 -25.87
N ASN A 12 -13.46 5.19 -26.38
CA ASN A 12 -13.62 3.79 -25.99
C ASN A 12 -13.17 3.61 -24.52
N LYS A 13 -13.74 2.64 -23.79
CA LYS A 13 -13.44 2.41 -22.36
C LYS A 13 -11.93 2.33 -22.07
N SER A 14 -11.16 1.75 -22.98
CA SER A 14 -9.69 1.66 -22.88
C SER A 14 -9.03 3.03 -22.85
N GLU A 15 -9.41 3.96 -23.73
CA GLU A 15 -8.87 5.34 -23.75
C GLU A 15 -9.16 6.08 -22.44
N LYS A 16 -10.33 5.86 -21.84
CA LYS A 16 -10.70 6.46 -20.55
C LYS A 16 -9.87 5.87 -19.40
N ASP A 17 -9.74 4.55 -19.34
CA ASP A 17 -8.99 3.85 -18.31
C ASP A 17 -7.49 4.22 -18.40
N ILE A 18 -6.93 4.32 -19.61
CA ILE A 18 -5.56 4.81 -19.85
C ILE A 18 -5.39 6.23 -19.29
N LYS A 19 -6.30 7.16 -19.63
CA LYS A 19 -6.23 8.55 -19.13
C LYS A 19 -6.25 8.62 -17.60
N GLN A 20 -6.96 7.71 -16.93
CA GLN A 20 -7.01 7.65 -15.46
C GLN A 20 -5.69 7.16 -14.84
N ILE A 21 -4.97 6.24 -15.48
CA ILE A 21 -3.70 5.70 -14.95
C ILE A 21 -2.48 6.53 -15.33
N MET A 22 -2.53 7.30 -16.42
CA MET A 22 -1.38 8.10 -16.91
C MET A 22 -0.75 9.01 -15.85
N PRO A 23 -1.52 9.72 -14.98
CA PRO A 23 -0.93 10.50 -13.90
C PRO A 23 -0.13 9.66 -12.89
N LYS A 24 -0.59 8.43 -12.58
CA LYS A 24 0.15 7.51 -11.71
C LYS A 24 1.43 7.03 -12.39
N VAL A 25 1.38 6.71 -13.68
CA VAL A 25 2.57 6.33 -14.48
C VAL A 25 3.61 7.45 -14.50
N ALA A 26 3.17 8.70 -14.65
CA ALA A 26 4.08 9.86 -14.60
C ALA A 26 4.81 9.94 -13.25
N LYS A 27 4.08 9.85 -12.12
CA LYS A 27 4.67 9.83 -10.77
C LYS A 27 5.62 8.65 -10.56
N ILE A 28 5.26 7.45 -11.04
CA ILE A 28 6.14 6.28 -10.99
C ILE A 28 7.47 6.57 -11.71
N ASN A 29 7.41 7.18 -12.90
CA ASN A 29 8.62 7.48 -13.67
C ASN A 29 9.49 8.57 -13.01
N GLU A 30 8.88 9.53 -12.32
CA GLU A 30 9.59 10.53 -11.53
C GLU A 30 10.38 9.88 -10.39
N TYR A 31 9.73 9.07 -9.54
CA TYR A 31 10.43 8.31 -8.49
C TYR A 31 11.47 7.35 -9.06
N PHE A 32 11.17 6.69 -10.18
CA PHE A 32 12.11 5.81 -10.85
C PHE A 32 13.39 6.56 -11.27
N GLN A 33 13.29 7.79 -11.78
CA GLN A 33 14.48 8.61 -12.07
C GLN A 33 15.25 8.94 -10.79
N GLN A 34 14.58 9.35 -9.72
CA GLN A 34 15.22 9.64 -8.44
C GLN A 34 15.96 8.41 -7.87
N TYR A 35 15.35 7.22 -7.99
CA TYR A 35 15.87 5.98 -7.41
C TYR A 35 17.09 5.40 -8.14
N GLN A 36 17.41 5.87 -9.35
CA GLN A 36 18.65 5.48 -10.03
C GLN A 36 19.91 5.84 -9.23
N SER A 37 19.81 6.86 -8.37
CA SER A 37 20.91 7.32 -7.51
C SER A 37 21.08 6.52 -6.21
N LEU A 38 20.11 5.69 -5.84
CA LEU A 38 20.13 4.92 -4.59
C LEU A 38 21.13 3.77 -4.66
N SER A 39 21.77 3.42 -3.54
CA SER A 39 22.51 2.16 -3.45
C SER A 39 21.55 0.95 -3.49
N ASN A 40 22.08 -0.28 -3.60
CA ASN A 40 21.24 -1.48 -3.50
C ASN A 40 20.61 -1.61 -2.10
N ASP A 41 21.35 -1.21 -1.06
CA ASP A 41 20.87 -1.25 0.32
C ASP A 41 19.78 -0.21 0.55
N ASP A 42 19.93 1.01 0.04
CA ASP A 42 18.90 2.05 0.15
C ASP A 42 17.63 1.65 -0.60
N LEU A 43 17.77 1.09 -1.81
CA LEU A 43 16.63 0.61 -2.60
C LEU A 43 15.88 -0.53 -1.90
N ARG A 44 16.61 -1.48 -1.29
CA ARG A 44 16.01 -2.53 -0.45
C ARG A 44 15.35 -1.93 0.80
N GLY A 45 15.98 -0.94 1.42
CA GLY A 45 15.49 -0.22 2.59
C GLY A 45 14.12 0.43 2.42
N LYS A 46 13.75 0.80 1.19
CA LYS A 46 12.40 1.31 0.87
C LYS A 46 11.27 0.39 1.31
N THR A 47 11.47 -0.93 1.28
CA THR A 47 10.46 -1.88 1.76
C THR A 47 10.18 -1.72 3.26
N ALA A 48 11.22 -1.50 4.07
CA ALA A 48 11.06 -1.26 5.50
C ALA A 48 10.41 0.11 5.77
N GLU A 49 10.80 1.14 4.99
CA GLU A 49 10.20 2.47 5.04
C GLU A 49 8.68 2.42 4.75
N PHE A 50 8.25 1.74 3.68
CA PHE A 50 6.83 1.62 3.34
C PHE A 50 6.03 0.90 4.42
N LYS A 51 6.55 -0.20 4.98
CA LYS A 51 5.91 -0.91 6.10
C LYS A 51 5.77 0.01 7.33
N ALA A 52 6.79 0.80 7.63
CA ALA A 52 6.74 1.76 8.74
C ALA A 52 5.69 2.86 8.50
N ARG A 53 5.60 3.41 7.29
CA ARG A 53 4.59 4.40 6.90
C ARG A 53 3.17 3.85 7.00
N ILE A 54 2.93 2.64 6.51
CA ILE A 54 1.62 1.96 6.64
C ILE A 54 1.27 1.76 8.12
N LYS A 55 2.21 1.25 8.93
CA LYS A 55 1.97 1.05 10.36
C LYS A 55 1.65 2.36 11.08
N ALA A 56 2.38 3.44 10.78
CA ALA A 56 2.14 4.75 11.36
C ALA A 56 0.77 5.32 10.94
N HIS A 57 0.37 5.16 9.68
CA HIS A 57 -0.92 5.64 9.20
C HIS A 57 -2.11 4.91 9.87
N LEU A 58 -1.94 3.64 10.23
CA LEU A 58 -2.98 2.82 10.86
C LEU A 58 -2.97 2.86 12.39
N SER A 59 -1.97 3.47 13.03
CA SER A 59 -1.78 3.34 14.48
C SER A 59 -2.99 3.81 15.29
N SER A 60 -3.57 4.95 14.91
CA SER A 60 -4.72 5.51 15.64
C SER A 60 -5.97 4.62 15.61
N VAL A 61 -6.27 4.02 14.45
CA VAL A 61 -7.42 3.10 14.34
C VAL A 61 -7.12 1.77 15.03
N ASP A 62 -5.88 1.29 14.94
CA ASP A 62 -5.43 0.06 15.61
C ASP A 62 -5.53 0.19 17.12
N GLU A 63 -5.03 1.30 17.69
CA GLU A 63 -5.13 1.60 19.12
C GLU A 63 -6.59 1.65 19.59
N THR A 64 -7.48 2.26 18.79
CA THR A 64 -8.91 2.34 19.13
C THR A 64 -9.59 0.96 19.10
N ILE A 65 -9.26 0.14 18.11
CA ILE A 65 -9.77 -1.23 17.99
C ILE A 65 -9.33 -2.06 19.20
N GLU A 66 -8.06 -2.01 19.56
CA GLU A 66 -7.53 -2.79 20.69
C GLU A 66 -8.10 -2.30 22.03
N ALA A 67 -8.22 -0.99 22.24
CA ALA A 67 -8.85 -0.44 23.44
C ALA A 67 -10.31 -0.88 23.60
N LYS A 68 -11.08 -0.91 22.50
CA LYS A 68 -12.49 -1.37 22.53
C LYS A 68 -12.59 -2.87 22.78
N LYS A 69 -11.74 -3.70 22.14
CA LYS A 69 -11.70 -5.14 22.43
C LYS A 69 -11.39 -5.42 23.89
N ALA A 70 -10.36 -4.76 24.44
CA ALA A 70 -10.00 -4.90 25.85
C ALA A 70 -11.16 -4.47 26.77
N SER A 71 -11.89 -3.41 26.40
CA SER A 71 -13.08 -2.98 27.14
C SER A 71 -14.20 -4.04 27.11
N ALA A 72 -14.46 -4.68 25.96
CA ALA A 72 -15.43 -5.77 25.87
C ALA A 72 -15.01 -7.01 26.68
N GLU A 73 -13.72 -7.34 26.66
CA GLU A 73 -13.18 -8.50 27.39
C GLU A 73 -13.22 -8.30 28.91
N ALA A 74 -13.08 -7.06 29.39
CA ALA A 74 -13.19 -6.71 30.80
C ALA A 74 -14.63 -6.77 31.36
N LEU A 75 -15.65 -6.80 30.50
CA LEU A 75 -17.04 -6.90 30.94
C LEU A 75 -17.38 -8.33 31.42
N PRO A 76 -18.14 -8.48 32.52
CA PRO A 76 -18.63 -9.77 32.96
C PRO A 76 -19.39 -10.52 31.87
N GLU A 77 -19.33 -11.85 31.88
CA GLU A 77 -20.05 -12.69 30.91
C GLU A 77 -21.57 -12.49 30.93
N THR A 78 -22.12 -11.95 32.03
CA THR A 78 -23.55 -11.63 32.16
C THR A 78 -23.97 -10.40 31.36
N GLN A 79 -23.02 -9.55 30.94
CA GLN A 79 -23.23 -8.32 30.16
C GLN A 79 -23.06 -8.57 28.66
N ILE A 80 -23.74 -9.60 28.15
CA ILE A 80 -23.60 -10.06 26.76
C ILE A 80 -24.01 -8.95 25.78
N GLN A 81 -25.07 -8.21 26.10
CA GLN A 81 -25.60 -7.16 25.21
C GLN A 81 -24.60 -6.02 25.02
N GLU A 82 -23.93 -5.59 26.10
CA GLU A 82 -22.91 -4.56 26.07
C GLU A 82 -21.66 -5.04 25.32
N ARG A 83 -21.23 -6.29 25.54
CA ARG A 83 -20.12 -6.91 24.79
C ARG A 83 -20.41 -6.96 23.29
N ASP A 84 -21.61 -7.41 22.91
CA ASP A 84 -22.04 -7.48 21.52
C ASP A 84 -22.09 -6.10 20.85
N ALA A 85 -22.51 -5.07 21.58
CA ALA A 85 -22.52 -3.69 21.08
C ALA A 85 -21.09 -3.21 20.77
N ILE A 86 -20.14 -3.46 21.67
CA ILE A 86 -18.73 -3.08 21.47
C ILE A 86 -18.12 -3.83 20.29
N TYR A 87 -18.39 -5.13 20.13
CA TYR A 87 -17.87 -5.88 18.99
C TYR A 87 -18.42 -5.39 17.65
N LYS A 88 -19.68 -4.93 17.60
CA LYS A 88 -20.23 -4.27 16.40
C LYS A 88 -19.48 -2.98 16.05
N GLU A 89 -19.09 -2.20 17.05
CA GLU A 89 -18.26 -1.00 16.84
C GLU A 89 -16.85 -1.37 16.36
N VAL A 90 -16.25 -2.42 16.92
CA VAL A 90 -14.95 -2.95 16.47
C VAL A 90 -15.01 -3.37 15.00
N ASP A 91 -16.08 -4.04 14.57
CA ASP A 91 -16.25 -4.44 13.18
C ASP A 91 -16.46 -3.24 12.24
N ALA A 92 -17.13 -2.18 12.69
CA ALA A 92 -17.21 -0.93 11.94
C ALA A 92 -15.83 -0.26 11.80
N LEU A 93 -15.04 -0.23 12.89
CA LEU A 93 -13.68 0.32 12.87
C LEU A 93 -12.74 -0.48 11.97
N ARG A 94 -12.88 -1.81 11.92
CA ARG A 94 -12.10 -2.66 11.00
C ARG A 94 -12.38 -2.31 9.53
N LYS A 95 -13.63 -2.03 9.17
CA LYS A 95 -13.96 -1.55 7.81
C LYS A 95 -13.31 -0.19 7.52
N SER A 96 -13.37 0.74 8.48
CA SER A 96 -12.69 2.03 8.36
C SER A 96 -11.16 1.88 8.27
N ARG A 97 -10.59 0.90 8.96
CA ARG A 97 -9.17 0.53 8.83
C ARG A 97 -8.84 0.08 7.42
N ASP A 98 -9.68 -0.72 6.78
CA ASP A 98 -9.46 -1.18 5.40
C ASP A 98 -9.45 0.00 4.40
N GLU A 99 -10.35 0.97 4.58
CA GLU A 99 -10.35 2.21 3.79
C GLU A 99 -9.06 3.01 3.99
N LYS A 100 -8.56 3.12 5.22
CA LYS A 100 -7.27 3.77 5.54
C LYS A 100 -6.07 3.01 4.98
N ILE A 101 -6.15 1.68 4.92
CA ILE A 101 -5.13 0.87 4.25
C ILE A 101 -5.11 1.22 2.75
N GLU A 102 -6.27 1.29 2.10
CA GLU A 102 -6.36 1.66 0.69
C GLU A 102 -5.82 3.07 0.42
N GLU A 103 -6.12 4.03 1.31
CA GLU A 103 -5.59 5.40 1.25
C GLU A 103 -4.06 5.41 1.22
N ILE A 104 -3.41 4.85 2.24
CA ILE A 104 -1.96 4.86 2.35
C ILE A 104 -1.28 4.00 1.27
N LEU A 105 -1.90 2.90 0.85
CA LEU A 105 -1.38 2.10 -0.26
C LEU A 105 -1.44 2.89 -1.58
N ASN A 106 -2.49 3.65 -1.83
CA ASN A 106 -2.60 4.50 -3.01
C ASN A 106 -1.56 5.64 -3.03
N GLU A 107 -1.22 6.19 -1.86
CA GLU A 107 -0.15 7.16 -1.71
C GLU A 107 1.22 6.56 -1.99
N ILE A 108 1.51 5.37 -1.44
CA ILE A 108 2.79 4.66 -1.60
C ILE A 108 2.94 4.04 -2.99
N LEU A 109 1.84 3.74 -3.68
CA LEU A 109 1.83 3.00 -4.95
C LEU A 109 2.88 3.49 -5.96
N PRO A 110 3.00 4.80 -6.27
CA PRO A 110 3.98 5.26 -7.25
C PRO A 110 5.43 4.98 -6.84
N GLU A 111 5.75 5.15 -5.56
CA GLU A 111 7.07 4.88 -4.98
C GLU A 111 7.38 3.38 -5.03
N ALA A 112 6.44 2.55 -4.58
CA ALA A 112 6.60 1.09 -4.55
C ALA A 112 6.80 0.52 -5.96
N PHE A 113 6.03 0.98 -6.96
CA PHE A 113 6.22 0.57 -8.35
C PHE A 113 7.56 1.05 -8.93
N ALA A 114 8.04 2.24 -8.53
CA ALA A 114 9.37 2.70 -8.92
C ALA A 114 10.48 1.82 -8.34
N VAL A 115 10.35 1.35 -7.09
CA VAL A 115 11.29 0.38 -6.49
C VAL A 115 11.35 -0.91 -7.31
N VAL A 116 10.18 -1.49 -7.65
CA VAL A 116 10.11 -2.72 -8.46
C VAL A 116 10.73 -2.49 -9.84
N LYS A 117 10.40 -1.38 -10.49
CA LYS A 117 10.93 -1.02 -11.81
C LYS A 117 12.45 -0.83 -11.81
N GLU A 118 12.99 -0.14 -10.81
CA GLU A 118 14.44 0.04 -10.66
C GLU A 118 15.15 -1.27 -10.33
N THR A 119 14.55 -2.12 -9.50
CA THR A 119 15.06 -3.46 -9.20
C THR A 119 15.14 -4.31 -10.48
N ALA A 120 14.08 -4.33 -11.29
CA ALA A 120 14.05 -5.04 -12.56
C ALA A 120 15.12 -4.53 -13.54
N ARG A 121 15.30 -3.20 -13.63
CA ARG A 121 16.37 -2.59 -14.44
C ARG A 121 17.76 -3.05 -13.97
N ARG A 122 18.02 -3.05 -12.66
CA ARG A 122 19.32 -3.47 -12.11
C ARG A 122 19.60 -4.93 -12.40
N LEU A 123 18.62 -5.81 -12.21
CA LEU A 123 18.75 -7.23 -12.51
C LEU A 123 18.96 -7.50 -14.00
N ALA A 124 18.32 -6.72 -14.88
CA ALA A 124 18.47 -6.89 -16.33
C ALA A 124 19.83 -6.40 -16.85
N ASN A 125 20.41 -5.37 -16.24
CA ASN A 125 21.59 -4.68 -16.78
C ASN A 125 22.90 -5.03 -16.05
N ASN A 126 22.86 -5.78 -14.96
CA ASN A 126 24.05 -6.17 -14.21
C ASN A 126 24.09 -7.69 -14.05
N ALA A 127 25.26 -8.29 -14.30
CA ALA A 127 25.46 -9.73 -14.11
C ALA A 127 25.42 -10.14 -12.63
N GLU A 128 25.82 -9.22 -11.75
CA GLU A 128 25.87 -9.43 -10.30
C GLU A 128 25.37 -8.19 -9.57
N LEU A 129 24.76 -8.38 -8.42
CA LEU A 129 24.34 -7.32 -7.50
C LEU A 129 24.77 -7.69 -6.08
N ALA A 130 25.39 -6.74 -5.38
CA ALA A 130 25.75 -6.88 -3.98
C ALA A 130 24.82 -6.04 -3.10
N ALA A 131 24.38 -6.61 -1.98
CA ALA A 131 23.63 -5.92 -0.95
C ALA A 131 23.97 -6.53 0.42
N THR A 132 23.82 -5.75 1.48
CA THR A 132 23.99 -6.19 2.85
C THR A 132 22.93 -7.23 3.20
N ALA A 133 23.34 -8.35 3.77
CA ALA A 133 22.43 -9.41 4.20
C ALA A 133 21.54 -8.94 5.34
N THR A 134 20.23 -9.00 5.12
CA THR A 134 19.20 -8.72 6.12
C THR A 134 18.95 -9.94 7.00
N GLU A 135 18.27 -9.76 8.14
CA GLU A 135 17.85 -10.90 8.98
C GLU A 135 16.95 -11.89 8.23
N LEU A 136 16.13 -11.39 7.30
CA LEU A 136 15.33 -12.25 6.44
C LEU A 136 16.23 -13.13 5.56
N ASP A 137 17.26 -12.55 4.93
CA ASP A 137 18.19 -13.30 4.08
C ASP A 137 18.91 -14.38 4.89
N LYS A 138 19.31 -14.07 6.13
CA LYS A 138 19.95 -15.04 7.04
C LYS A 138 19.02 -16.18 7.43
N SER A 139 17.71 -15.90 7.59
CA SER A 139 16.73 -16.92 7.98
C SER A 139 16.33 -17.86 6.84
N LEU A 140 16.56 -17.47 5.58
CA LEU A 140 16.20 -18.22 4.38
C LEU A 140 17.35 -19.07 3.82
N ALA A 141 18.57 -18.88 4.33
CA ALA A 141 19.76 -19.63 3.96
C ALA A 141 19.88 -20.93 4.77
#